data_AF-A0AAW8RKC2-F1
#
_entry.id   AF-A0AAW8RKC2-F1
#
_cell.length_a   1.000
_cell.length_b   1.000
_cell.length_c   1.000
_cell.angle_alpha   90.00
_cell.angle_beta   90.00
_cell.angle_gamma   90.00
#
_symmetry.space_group_name_H-M   'P 1'
#
loop_
_entity.id
_entity.type
_entity.pdbx_description
1 polymer ?
#
loop_
_entity_poly.entity_id
_entity_poly.type
_entity_poly.pdbx_seq_one_letter_code
_entity_poly.pdbx_strand_id
1 'polypeptide(L)'
;MARRRRKSRGKKIFLIILAVLIVLVLAIVGVGAKLYLDLSHSIEKTYESVERTQGERTKPVDLDKQESFSVLLMGIDTGDLGRVDQGRSDTMMVATVSPEDKQTTIVSIPRDTYVDIVGRDTKDKINHAYAFGGAAMAMDTVQKYVDIPIDHYV
;
A
#
# COMPACT_ATOMS: atom_id res chain seq x y z
N MET A 1 25.79 8.31 -70.56
CA MET A 1 25.91 9.36 -69.54
C MET A 1 24.93 9.12 -68.40
N ALA A 2 25.39 8.73 -67.21
CA ALA A 2 24.52 8.46 -66.06
C ALA A 2 24.21 9.76 -65.29
N ARG A 3 22.94 10.17 -65.30
CA ARG A 3 22.44 11.38 -64.62
C ARG A 3 22.41 11.15 -63.10
N ARG A 4 23.44 11.60 -62.38
CA ARG A 4 23.53 11.53 -60.92
C ARG A 4 22.46 12.43 -60.30
N ARG A 5 21.33 11.86 -59.86
CA ARG A 5 20.24 12.57 -59.18
C ARG A 5 20.79 13.24 -57.90
N ARG A 6 20.96 14.57 -57.92
CA ARG A 6 21.21 15.37 -56.70
C ARG A 6 19.99 15.21 -55.78
N LYS A 7 20.05 14.33 -54.77
CA LYS A 7 19.07 14.33 -53.67
C LYS A 7 19.07 15.74 -53.07
N SER A 8 17.94 16.44 -53.16
CA SER A 8 17.81 17.81 -52.66
C SER A 8 18.15 17.81 -51.17
N ARG A 9 19.03 18.73 -50.77
CA ARG A 9 19.55 18.81 -49.38
C ARG A 9 18.40 18.86 -48.35
N GLY A 10 17.24 19.41 -48.73
CA GLY A 10 16.02 19.43 -47.91
C GLY A 10 15.45 18.06 -47.54
N LYS A 11 15.48 17.05 -48.44
CA LYS A 11 15.02 15.69 -48.10
C LYS A 11 15.92 15.02 -47.06
N LYS A 12 17.22 15.33 -47.05
CA LYS A 12 18.15 14.83 -46.03
C LYS A 12 17.90 15.49 -44.67
N ILE A 13 17.67 16.80 -44.64
CA ILE A 13 17.36 17.55 -43.41
C ILE A 13 16.04 17.08 -42.82
N PHE A 14 15.00 16.89 -43.64
CA PHE A 14 13.71 16.36 -43.19
C PHE A 14 13.84 14.96 -42.57
N LEU A 15 14.61 14.05 -43.20
CA LEU A 15 14.85 12.71 -42.64
C LEU A 15 15.61 12.74 -41.31
N ILE A 16 16.53 13.71 -41.12
CA ILE A 16 17.25 13.87 -39.85
C ILE A 16 16.30 14.37 -38.76
N ILE A 17 15.46 15.37 -39.05
CA ILE A 17 14.47 15.89 -38.10
C ILE A 17 13.49 14.78 -37.68
N LEU A 18 13.00 14.00 -38.65
CA LEU A 18 12.09 12.88 -38.38
C LEU A 18 12.76 11.81 -37.51
N ALA A 19 14.03 11.48 -37.77
CA ALA A 19 14.79 10.52 -36.96
C ALA A 19 14.98 11.02 -35.51
N VAL A 20 15.31 12.30 -35.32
CA VAL A 20 15.43 12.90 -33.98
C VAL A 20 14.10 12.88 -33.24
N LEU A 21 12.99 13.18 -33.92
CA LEU A 21 11.66 13.18 -33.33
C LEU A 21 11.22 11.78 -32.90
N ILE A 22 11.52 10.75 -33.71
CA ILE A 22 11.27 9.35 -33.35
C ILE A 22 12.08 8.94 -32.12
N VAL A 23 13.37 9.31 -32.05
CA VAL A 23 14.21 9.01 -30.87
C VAL A 23 13.65 9.68 -29.62
N LEU A 24 13.17 10.92 -29.73
CA LEU A 24 12.60 11.66 -28.61
C LEU A 24 11.31 11.01 -28.09
N VAL A 25 10.43 10.56 -28.99
CA VAL A 25 9.21 9.83 -28.64
C VAL A 25 9.55 8.50 -27.96
N LEU A 26 10.51 7.74 -28.50
CA LEU A 26 10.96 6.48 -27.91
C LEU A 26 11.54 6.69 -26.49
N ALA A 27 12.27 7.78 -26.26
CA ALA A 27 12.79 8.11 -24.94
C ALA A 27 11.66 8.43 -23.94
N ILE A 28 10.66 9.22 -24.34
CA ILE A 28 9.51 9.55 -23.49
C ILE A 28 8.72 8.29 -23.14
N VAL A 29 8.43 7.44 -24.13
CA VAL A 29 7.71 6.17 -23.91
C VAL A 29 8.50 5.23 -23.01
N GLY A 30 9.82 5.12 -23.22
CA GLY A 30 10.70 4.29 -22.39
C GLY A 30 10.72 4.74 -20.93
N VAL A 31 10.85 6.05 -20.68
CA VAL A 31 10.81 6.62 -19.33
C VAL A 31 9.43 6.44 -18.70
N GLY A 32 8.35 6.69 -19.44
CA GLY A 32 6.98 6.49 -18.97
C GLY A 32 6.68 5.05 -18.59
N ALA A 33 7.10 4.08 -19.42
CA ALA A 33 6.94 2.66 -19.15
C ALA A 33 7.74 2.22 -17.92
N LYS A 34 8.99 2.70 -17.76
CA LYS A 34 9.81 2.40 -16.57
C LYS A 34 9.16 2.95 -15.30
N LEU A 35 8.69 4.20 -15.33
CA LEU A 35 7.97 4.80 -14.19
C LEU A 35 6.70 4.03 -13.86
N TYR A 36 5.93 3.62 -14.86
CA TYR A 36 4.72 2.83 -14.66
C TYR A 36 5.02 1.46 -14.03
N LEU A 37 6.07 0.77 -14.50
CA LEU A 37 6.50 -0.51 -13.95
C LEU A 37 7.04 -0.36 -12.52
N ASP A 38 7.86 0.67 -12.25
CA ASP A 38 8.41 0.94 -10.92
C ASP A 38 7.29 1.29 -9.92
N LEU A 39 6.29 2.08 -10.33
CA LEU A 39 5.11 2.37 -9.51
C LEU A 39 4.28 1.10 -9.24
N SER A 40 3.99 0.33 -10.28
CA SER A 40 3.14 -0.87 -10.16
C SER A 40 3.76 -1.90 -9.21
N HIS A 41 5.07 -2.15 -9.31
CA HIS A 41 5.77 -3.06 -8.40
C HIS A 41 5.87 -2.54 -6.96
N SER A 42 5.86 -1.22 -6.77
CA SER A 42 5.90 -0.61 -5.43
C SER A 42 4.52 -0.65 -4.77
N ILE A 43 3.45 -0.43 -5.54
CA ILE A 43 2.07 -0.47 -5.06
C ILE A 43 1.69 -1.91 -4.66
N GLU A 44 2.00 -2.92 -5.49
CA GLU A 44 1.72 -4.33 -5.16
C GLU A 44 2.41 -4.81 -3.87
N LYS A 45 3.62 -4.31 -3.58
CA LYS A 45 4.34 -4.67 -2.34
C LYS A 45 3.86 -3.92 -1.11
N THR A 46 3.17 -2.80 -1.29
CA THR A 46 2.64 -1.97 -0.19
C THR A 46 1.19 -2.34 0.12
N TYR A 47 0.45 -2.83 -0.87
CA TYR A 47 -0.92 -3.32 -0.74
C TYR A 47 -0.94 -4.85 -0.90
N GLU A 48 -0.48 -5.59 0.11
CA GLU A 48 -1.06 -6.93 0.29
C GLU A 48 -2.52 -6.73 0.70
N SER A 49 -3.45 -7.10 -0.18
CA SER A 49 -4.85 -7.19 0.19
C SER A 49 -4.98 -8.31 1.22
N VAL A 50 -4.94 -7.92 2.48
CA VAL A 50 -5.07 -8.82 3.60
C VAL A 50 -6.44 -9.49 3.52
N GLU A 51 -6.47 -10.82 3.38
CA GLU A 51 -7.71 -11.59 3.36
C GLU A 51 -8.28 -11.62 4.78
N ARG A 52 -9.27 -10.77 5.04
CA ARG A 52 -9.86 -10.57 6.38
C ARG A 52 -11.02 -11.54 6.60
N THR A 53 -11.07 -12.11 7.80
CA THR A 53 -12.17 -13.02 8.19
C THR A 53 -13.37 -12.22 8.72
N GLN A 54 -13.13 -11.04 9.28
CA GLN A 54 -14.18 -10.16 9.81
C GLN A 54 -14.00 -8.72 9.32
N GLY A 55 -14.63 -8.37 8.20
CA GLY A 55 -14.80 -6.98 7.78
C GLY A 55 -16.21 -6.50 8.14
N GLU A 56 -16.36 -5.61 9.12
CA GLU A 56 -17.68 -5.03 9.42
C GLU A 56 -18.17 -4.07 8.32
N ARG A 57 -17.23 -3.43 7.59
CA ARG A 57 -17.57 -2.59 6.44
C ARG A 57 -17.64 -3.41 5.16
N THR A 58 -18.82 -3.42 4.55
CA THR A 58 -19.11 -4.07 3.25
C THR A 58 -18.70 -3.21 2.05
N LYS A 59 -18.37 -1.93 2.27
CA LYS A 59 -17.93 -0.98 1.24
C LYS A 59 -16.65 -0.27 1.69
N PRO A 60 -15.73 0.02 0.76
CA PRO A 60 -14.55 0.81 1.06
C PRO A 60 -14.95 2.24 1.46
N VAL A 61 -14.13 2.87 2.29
CA VAL A 61 -14.30 4.25 2.76
C VAL A 61 -14.30 5.21 1.58
N ASP A 62 -15.32 6.05 1.48
CA ASP A 62 -15.41 7.10 0.48
C ASP A 62 -14.82 8.42 1.03
N LEU A 63 -13.57 8.70 0.66
CA LEU A 63 -12.85 9.90 1.08
C LEU A 63 -13.44 11.19 0.48
N ASP A 64 -14.08 11.12 -0.70
CA ASP A 64 -14.72 12.28 -1.34
C ASP A 64 -15.97 12.71 -0.57
N LYS A 65 -16.64 11.73 0.06
CA LYS A 65 -17.79 11.98 0.95
C LYS A 65 -17.41 12.32 2.38
N GLN A 66 -16.12 12.49 2.69
CA GLN A 66 -15.66 12.82 4.04
C GLN A 66 -16.09 11.79 5.10
N GLU A 67 -16.26 10.53 4.71
CA GLU A 67 -16.63 9.46 5.64
C GLU A 67 -15.54 9.27 6.71
N SER A 68 -15.97 9.10 7.96
CA SER A 68 -15.05 8.82 9.05
C SER A 68 -14.44 7.44 8.88
N PHE A 69 -13.15 7.32 9.19
CA PHE A 69 -12.41 6.06 9.04
C PHE A 69 -11.42 5.85 10.16
N SER A 70 -10.95 4.63 10.29
CA SER A 70 -10.01 4.21 11.31
C SER A 70 -8.80 3.49 10.72
N VAL A 71 -7.65 3.70 11.34
CA VAL A 71 -6.37 3.13 10.93
C VAL A 71 -5.71 2.47 12.14
N LEU A 72 -5.35 1.20 12.00
CA LEU A 72 -4.52 0.49 12.96
C LEU A 72 -3.04 0.73 12.65
N LEU A 73 -2.34 1.40 13.56
CA LEU A 73 -0.90 1.64 13.47
C LEU A 73 -0.17 0.54 14.24
N MET A 74 0.75 -0.18 13.59
CA MET A 74 1.50 -1.27 14.21
C MET A 74 3.01 -1.07 14.10
N GLY A 75 3.68 -1.01 15.25
CA GLY A 75 5.14 -1.12 15.32
C GLY A 75 5.53 -2.57 15.50
N ILE A 76 6.11 -3.19 14.47
CA ILE A 76 6.57 -4.59 14.50
C ILE A 76 8.06 -4.66 14.82
N ASP A 77 8.43 -5.52 15.76
CA ASP A 77 9.83 -5.92 15.96
C ASP A 77 10.03 -7.29 15.31
N THR A 78 10.56 -7.29 14.08
CA THR A 78 10.87 -8.51 13.33
C THR A 78 12.31 -9.00 13.58
N GLY A 79 13.09 -8.33 14.42
CA GLY A 79 14.53 -8.56 14.49
C GLY A 79 15.25 -8.27 13.17
N ASP A 80 16.58 -8.42 13.20
CA ASP A 80 17.51 -8.00 12.13
C ASP A 80 17.22 -8.61 10.74
N LEU A 81 17.64 -7.90 9.68
CA LEU A 81 17.36 -8.18 8.27
C LEU A 81 17.81 -9.60 7.86
N GLY A 82 16.87 -10.54 7.78
CA GLY A 82 17.13 -11.91 7.31
C GLY A 82 16.44 -13.03 8.07
N ARG A 83 15.71 -12.74 9.15
CA ARG A 83 14.82 -13.74 9.79
C ARG A 83 13.46 -13.79 9.11
N VAL A 84 12.96 -15.02 8.93
CA VAL A 84 11.62 -15.35 8.38
C VAL A 84 10.56 -15.38 9.50
N ASP A 85 10.96 -15.13 10.75
CA ASP A 85 10.05 -15.15 11.89
C ASP A 85 9.11 -13.94 11.83
N GLN A 86 7.81 -14.22 11.88
CA GLN A 86 6.83 -13.17 12.13
C GLN A 86 7.13 -12.59 13.52
N GLY A 87 7.62 -11.35 13.54
CA GLY A 87 7.87 -10.59 14.74
C GLY A 87 6.62 -10.40 15.60
N ARG A 88 6.74 -9.65 16.69
CA ARG A 88 5.57 -9.27 17.49
C ARG A 88 5.31 -7.79 17.32
N SER A 89 4.05 -7.37 17.36
CA SER A 89 3.72 -5.95 17.41
C SER A 89 4.04 -5.44 18.81
N ASP A 90 5.07 -4.61 18.95
CA ASP A 90 5.42 -3.98 20.22
C ASP A 90 4.59 -2.73 20.51
N THR A 91 4.09 -2.09 19.47
CA THR A 91 3.20 -0.93 19.57
C THR A 91 1.96 -1.16 18.72
N MET A 92 0.78 -0.90 19.30
CA MET A 92 -0.50 -0.86 18.58
C MET A 92 -1.25 0.40 18.97
N MET A 93 -1.74 1.13 17.98
CA MET A 93 -2.59 2.31 18.19
C MET A 93 -3.73 2.30 17.18
N VAL A 94 -4.92 2.70 17.59
CA VAL A 94 -6.04 2.94 16.69
C VAL A 94 -6.22 4.43 16.55
N ALA A 95 -6.12 4.93 15.32
CA ALA A 95 -6.40 6.30 14.96
C ALA A 95 -7.77 6.36 14.27
N THR A 96 -8.70 7.17 14.77
CA THR A 96 -9.96 7.49 14.09
C THR A 96 -9.89 8.91 13.56
N VAL A 97 -10.33 9.10 12.32
CA VAL A 97 -10.38 10.40 11.64
C VAL A 97 -11.84 10.68 11.30
N SER A 98 -12.36 11.80 11.81
CA SER A 98 -13.66 12.35 11.45
C SER A 98 -13.44 13.65 10.67
N PRO A 99 -13.48 13.62 9.32
CA PRO A 99 -13.30 14.81 8.51
C PRO A 99 -14.41 15.85 8.73
N GLU A 100 -15.67 15.39 8.92
CA GLU A 100 -16.82 16.25 9.19
C GLU A 100 -16.63 17.08 10.48
N ASP A 101 -16.18 16.42 11.56
CA ASP A 101 -15.93 17.06 12.85
C ASP A 101 -14.54 17.73 12.94
N LYS A 102 -13.70 17.57 11.90
CA LYS A 102 -12.28 18.00 11.88
C LYS A 102 -11.49 17.50 13.08
N GLN A 103 -11.74 16.25 13.48
CA GLN A 103 -11.15 15.66 14.67
C GLN A 103 -10.43 14.36 14.32
N THR A 104 -9.25 14.18 14.93
CA THR A 104 -8.54 12.90 14.95
C THR A 104 -8.34 12.47 16.39
N THR A 105 -8.67 11.22 16.68
CA THR A 105 -8.46 10.60 17.98
C THR A 105 -7.51 9.43 17.83
N ILE A 106 -6.50 9.33 18.69
CA ILE A 106 -5.54 8.22 18.69
C ILE A 106 -5.55 7.58 20.07
N VAL A 107 -5.72 6.27 20.11
CA VAL A 107 -5.72 5.48 21.35
C VAL A 107 -4.69 4.37 21.24
N SER A 108 -3.76 4.34 22.20
CA SER A 108 -2.81 3.24 22.32
C SER A 108 -3.45 2.01 22.95
N ILE A 109 -3.16 0.85 22.38
CA ILE A 109 -3.56 -0.45 22.91
C ILE A 109 -2.32 -1.08 23.57
N PRO A 110 -2.36 -1.37 24.88
CA PRO A 110 -1.25 -2.05 25.54
C PRO A 110 -0.99 -3.42 24.91
N ARG A 111 0.27 -3.73 24.56
CA ARG A 111 0.64 -4.95 23.83
C ARG A 111 0.25 -6.26 24.54
N ASP A 112 0.17 -6.22 25.87
CA ASP A 112 -0.14 -7.38 26.73
C ASP A 112 -1.64 -7.47 27.10
N THR A 113 -2.51 -6.70 26.44
CA THR A 113 -3.96 -6.78 26.65
C THR A 113 -4.45 -8.18 26.35
N TYR A 114 -5.17 -8.79 27.30
CA TYR A 114 -5.65 -10.17 27.20
C TYR A 114 -7.00 -10.23 26.45
N VAL A 115 -7.00 -10.78 25.25
CA VAL A 115 -8.14 -10.74 24.32
C VAL A 115 -8.38 -12.10 23.65
N ASP A 116 -9.58 -12.29 23.10
CA ASP A 116 -9.88 -13.41 22.20
C ASP A 116 -9.19 -13.16 20.86
N ILE A 117 -8.24 -14.02 20.47
CA ILE A 117 -7.53 -13.89 19.19
C ILE A 117 -8.44 -14.40 18.06
N VAL A 118 -8.74 -13.56 17.08
CA VAL A 118 -9.58 -13.97 15.94
C VAL A 118 -8.87 -15.04 15.11
N GLY A 119 -9.62 -16.05 14.65
CA GLY A 119 -9.06 -17.21 13.95
C GLY A 119 -8.42 -18.24 14.88
N ARG A 120 -8.52 -18.06 16.21
CA ARG A 120 -8.13 -19.05 17.22
C ARG A 120 -9.21 -19.19 18.30
N ASP A 121 -9.39 -20.41 18.80
CA ASP A 121 -10.31 -20.69 19.92
C ASP A 121 -9.65 -20.44 21.29
N THR A 122 -8.78 -19.44 21.39
CA THR A 122 -7.96 -19.17 22.58
C THR A 122 -7.77 -17.69 22.85
N LYS A 123 -7.71 -17.33 24.14
CA LYS A 123 -7.30 -16.00 24.59
C LYS A 123 -5.80 -15.91 24.77
N ASP A 124 -5.23 -14.80 24.36
CA ASP A 124 -3.81 -14.50 24.55
C ASP A 124 -3.57 -12.98 24.60
N LYS A 125 -2.30 -12.58 24.75
CA LYS A 125 -1.89 -11.19 24.60
C LYS A 125 -2.14 -10.73 23.16
N ILE A 126 -2.72 -9.55 23.00
CA ILE A 126 -3.12 -9.01 21.70
C ILE A 126 -1.96 -8.90 20.71
N ASN A 127 -0.73 -8.66 21.17
CA ASN A 127 0.46 -8.64 20.30
C ASN A 127 0.82 -10.00 19.68
N HIS A 128 0.28 -11.10 20.20
CA HIS A 128 0.48 -12.41 19.59
C HIS A 128 -0.31 -12.57 18.29
N ALA A 129 -1.39 -11.80 18.09
CA ALA A 129 -2.20 -11.89 16.88
C ALA A 129 -1.35 -11.67 15.61
N TYR A 130 -0.42 -10.71 15.65
CA TYR A 130 0.52 -10.49 14.55
C TYR A 130 1.48 -11.66 14.36
N ALA A 131 2.01 -12.25 15.44
CA ALA A 131 2.91 -13.40 15.34
C ALA A 131 2.21 -14.68 14.84
N PHE A 132 0.89 -14.79 15.04
CA PHE A 132 0.11 -15.95 14.64
C PHE A 132 -0.45 -15.88 13.22
N GLY A 133 -0.80 -14.69 12.74
CA GLY A 133 -1.46 -14.53 11.44
C GLY A 133 -1.20 -13.18 10.77
N GLY A 134 -0.06 -12.55 11.07
CA GLY A 134 0.36 -11.28 10.50
C GLY A 134 -0.61 -10.13 10.74
N ALA A 135 -0.56 -9.14 9.86
CA ALA A 135 -1.40 -7.95 9.93
C ALA A 135 -2.91 -8.28 9.90
N ALA A 136 -3.32 -9.32 9.19
CA ALA A 136 -4.72 -9.78 9.09
C ALA A 136 -5.33 -10.09 10.44
N MET A 137 -4.69 -11.03 11.14
CA MET A 137 -5.19 -11.53 12.40
C MET A 137 -5.09 -10.45 13.48
N ALA A 138 -4.03 -9.64 13.45
CA ALA A 138 -3.89 -8.48 14.33
C ALA A 138 -5.04 -7.48 14.13
N MET A 139 -5.32 -7.10 12.88
CA MET A 139 -6.37 -6.15 12.54
C MET A 139 -7.76 -6.65 12.94
N ASP A 140 -8.09 -7.92 12.66
CA ASP A 140 -9.38 -8.51 13.04
C ASP A 140 -9.51 -8.68 14.56
N THR A 141 -8.42 -9.04 15.26
CA THR A 141 -8.40 -9.14 16.71
C THR A 141 -8.59 -7.79 17.38
N VAL A 142 -7.91 -6.75 16.88
CA VAL A 142 -8.09 -5.37 17.37
C VAL A 142 -9.52 -4.92 17.11
N GLN A 143 -10.04 -5.11 15.89
CA GLN A 143 -11.41 -4.75 15.53
C GLN A 143 -12.42 -5.35 16.50
N LYS A 144 -12.30 -6.65 16.78
CA LYS A 144 -13.16 -7.35 17.75
C LYS A 144 -12.99 -6.83 19.18
N TYR A 145 -11.77 -6.43 19.56
CA TYR A 145 -11.49 -5.93 20.91
C TYR A 145 -12.04 -4.51 21.14
N VAL A 146 -11.87 -3.61 20.17
CA VAL A 146 -12.34 -2.22 20.28
C VAL A 146 -13.77 -2.01 19.81
N ASP A 147 -14.37 -3.03 19.18
CA ASP A 147 -15.77 -3.05 18.71
C ASP A 147 -16.12 -1.88 17.78
N ILE A 148 -15.18 -1.53 16.91
CA ILE A 148 -15.36 -0.56 15.83
C ILE A 148 -14.70 -1.09 14.56
N PRO A 149 -15.19 -0.76 13.35
CA PRO A 149 -14.54 -1.14 12.12
C PRO A 149 -13.12 -0.57 12.09
N ILE A 150 -12.15 -1.40 11.68
CA ILE A 150 -10.80 -0.96 11.34
C ILE A 150 -10.71 -0.95 9.81
N ASP A 151 -10.45 0.19 9.17
CA ASP A 151 -10.50 0.29 7.71
C ASP A 151 -9.15 0.03 7.05
N HIS A 152 -8.10 0.53 7.68
CA HIS A 152 -6.74 0.46 7.17
C HIS A 152 -5.76 0.04 8.26
N TYR A 153 -4.58 -0.42 7.85
CA TYR A 153 -3.45 -0.60 8.76
C TYR A 153 -2.17 -0.04 8.13
N VAL A 154 -1.21 0.31 8.98
CA VAL A 154 0.14 0.71 8.56
C VAL A 154 1.20 0.21 9.54
#